data_AF-A0A945DG60-F1
#
_entry.id   AF-A0A945DG60-F1
#
_cell.length_a   1.000
_cell.length_b   1.000
_cell.length_c   1.000
_cell.angle_alpha   90.00
_cell.angle_beta   90.00
_cell.angle_gamma   90.00
#
_symmetry.space_group_name_H-M   'P 1'
#
loop_
_entity.id
_entity.type
_entity.pdbx_description
1 polymer ?
#
loop_
_entity_poly.entity_id
_entity_poly.type
_entity_poly.pdbx_seq_one_letter_code
_entity_poly.pdbx_strand_id
1 'polypeptide(L)' 'MKKELNIYIGIFLFLAIGMHFKQWIDHPVEHLLNMSSGGAFGVPGIAHPFVFTLIIYLVVYLLRSVVKMFSKSK' A
#
# COMPACT_ATOMS: atom_id res chain seq x y z
N MET A 1 0.30 -2.10 -18.22
CA MET A 1 -0.35 -1.19 -17.27
C MET A 1 -1.33 -1.89 -16.33
N LYS A 2 -2.35 -2.63 -16.84
CA LYS A 2 -3.33 -3.37 -16.01
C LYS A 2 -2.69 -4.24 -14.90
N LYS A 3 -1.61 -4.96 -15.23
CA LYS A 3 -0.86 -5.78 -14.26
C LYS A 3 -0.32 -4.98 -13.07
N GLU A 4 0.36 -3.88 -13.34
CA GLU A 4 1.00 -3.08 -12.28
C GLU A 4 -0.05 -2.34 -11.44
N LEU A 5 -1.14 -1.88 -12.05
CA LEU A 5 -2.28 -1.33 -11.34
C LEU A 5 -2.91 -2.37 -10.39
N ASN A 6 -3.10 -3.62 -10.84
CA ASN A 6 -3.62 -4.70 -10.00
C ASN A 6 -2.69 -5.00 -8.81
N ILE A 7 -1.37 -4.96 -9.02
CA ILE A 7 -0.40 -5.17 -7.93
C ILE A 7 -0.48 -4.01 -6.93
N TYR A 8 -0.52 -2.77 -7.41
CA TYR A 8 -0.64 -1.59 -6.56
C TYR A 8 -1.95 -1.64 -5.73
N ILE A 9 -3.09 -1.91 -6.37
CA ILE A 9 -4.39 -2.05 -5.69
C ILE A 9 -4.36 -3.19 -4.67
N GLY A 10 -3.75 -4.33 -5.02
CA GLY A 10 -3.59 -5.46 -4.09
C GLY A 10 -2.79 -5.08 -2.84
N ILE A 11 -1.67 -4.38 -3.02
CA ILE A 11 -0.86 -3.86 -1.90
C ILE A 11 -1.66 -2.86 -1.07
N PHE A 12 -2.36 -1.93 -1.73
CA PHE A 12 -3.19 -0.92 -1.06
C PHE A 12 -4.24 -1.58 -0.17
N LEU A 13 -5.02 -2.53 -0.70
CA LEU A 13 -6.06 -3.22 0.06
C LEU A 13 -5.47 -4.05 1.20
N PHE A 14 -4.36 -4.76 0.95
CA PHE A 14 -3.66 -5.52 1.98
C PHE A 14 -3.20 -4.64 3.14
N LEU A 15 -2.57 -3.49 2.84
CA LEU A 15 -2.11 -2.55 3.86
C LEU A 15 -3.28 -1.85 4.56
N ALA A 16 -4.27 -1.35 3.81
CA ALA A 16 -5.41 -0.63 4.37
C ALA A 16 -6.22 -1.50 5.32
N ILE A 17 -6.46 -2.77 4.97
CA ILE A 17 -7.19 -3.70 5.81
C ILE A 17 -6.29 -4.24 6.93
N GLY A 18 -5.07 -4.67 6.60
CA GLY A 18 -4.17 -5.32 7.57
C GLY A 18 -3.70 -4.38 8.67
N MET A 19 -3.29 -3.15 8.33
CA MET A 19 -2.77 -2.19 9.31
C MET A 19 -3.85 -1.56 10.17
N HIS A 20 -5.08 -1.47 9.64
CA HIS A 20 -6.21 -0.84 10.32
C HIS A 20 -7.34 -1.82 10.63
N PHE A 21 -7.03 -3.12 10.75
CA PHE A 21 -8.04 -4.17 10.90
C PHE A 21 -8.97 -3.90 12.09
N LYS A 22 -8.40 -3.53 13.23
CA LYS A 22 -9.18 -3.20 14.43
C LYS A 22 -10.08 -1.98 14.22
N GLN A 23 -9.56 -0.94 13.58
CA GLN A 23 -10.32 0.28 13.29
C GLN A 23 -11.46 0.02 12.31
N TRP A 24 -11.25 -0.85 11.31
CA TRP A 24 -12.30 -1.26 10.37
C TRP A 24 -13.41 -2.08 11.04
N ILE A 25 -13.08 -2.93 12.01
CA ILE A 25 -14.05 -3.80 12.67
C ILE A 25 -14.77 -3.10 13.82
N ASP A 26 -14.04 -2.43 14.69
CA ASP A 26 -14.59 -1.87 15.93
C ASP A 26 -15.18 -0.47 15.70
N HIS A 27 -14.59 0.33 14.81
CA HIS A 27 -14.84 1.77 14.66
C HIS A 27 -14.85 2.27 13.20
N PRO A 28 -15.55 1.62 12.25
CA PRO A 28 -15.42 1.90 10.81
C PRO A 28 -15.78 3.34 10.43
N VAL A 29 -16.82 3.91 11.03
CA VAL A 29 -17.26 5.28 10.75
C VAL A 29 -16.24 6.29 11.26
N GLU A 30 -15.77 6.12 12.50
CA GLU A 30 -14.76 6.99 13.10
C GLU A 30 -13.42 6.90 12.35
N HIS A 31 -13.07 5.71 11.86
CA HIS A 31 -11.87 5.51 11.04
C HIS A 31 -11.92 6.35 9.76
N LEU A 32 -13.06 6.38 9.07
CA LEU A 32 -13.27 7.20 7.87
C LEU A 32 -13.26 8.70 8.19
N LEU A 33 -13.94 9.12 9.27
CA LEU A 33 -14.00 10.52 9.67
C LEU A 33 -12.62 11.07 10.08
N ASN A 34 -11.75 10.23 10.63
CA ASN A 34 -10.41 10.60 11.04
C ASN A 34 -9.35 10.49 9.93
N MET A 35 -9.72 10.18 8.68
CA MET A 35 -8.76 10.03 7.57
C MET A 35 -7.94 11.30 7.30
N SER A 36 -8.52 12.49 7.48
CA SER A 36 -7.86 13.76 7.19
C SER A 36 -6.87 14.20 8.29
N SER A 37 -7.16 13.85 9.55
CA SER A 37 -6.35 14.18 10.73
C SER A 37 -5.33 13.10 11.09
N GLY A 38 -5.48 11.88 10.56
CA GLY A 38 -4.56 10.77 10.78
C GLY A 38 -3.21 10.92 10.09
N GLY A 39 -2.40 9.86 10.12
CA GLY A 39 -1.08 9.82 9.50
C GLY A 39 -0.12 8.87 10.21
N ALA A 40 1.04 8.61 9.61
CA ALA A 40 2.11 7.86 10.26
C ALA A 40 3.47 8.29 9.71
N PHE A 41 4.51 8.21 10.56
CA PHE A 41 5.91 8.49 10.18
C PHE A 41 6.12 9.82 9.44
N GLY A 42 5.39 10.87 9.82
CA GLY A 42 5.48 12.19 9.19
C GLY A 42 4.73 12.33 7.85
N VAL A 43 4.01 11.30 7.40
CA VAL A 43 3.12 11.38 6.23
C VAL A 43 1.69 11.64 6.71
N PRO A 44 1.11 12.81 6.43
CA PRO A 44 -0.16 13.24 7.01
C PRO A 44 -1.39 12.78 6.22
N GLY A 45 -2.50 12.66 6.92
CA GLY A 45 -3.87 12.56 6.42
C GLY A 45 -4.04 11.54 5.30
N ILE A 46 -4.84 11.87 4.30
CA ILE A 46 -5.21 10.98 3.18
C ILE A 46 -3.99 10.54 2.34
N ALA A 47 -2.84 11.22 2.44
CA ALA A 47 -1.66 10.90 1.64
C ALA A 47 -0.96 9.59 2.09
N HIS A 48 -0.94 9.29 3.39
CA HIS A 48 -0.16 8.18 3.93
C HIS A 48 -0.46 6.79 3.32
N PRO A 49 -1.72 6.36 3.09
CA PRO A 49 -1.95 5.05 2.50
C PRO A 49 -1.41 4.96 1.07
N PHE A 50 -1.44 6.04 0.29
CA PHE A 50 -0.91 6.05 -1.08
C PHE A 50 0.61 6.08 -1.12
N VAL A 51 1.25 6.86 -0.24
CA VAL A 51 2.71 6.94 -0.14
C VAL A 51 3.30 5.62 0.31
N PHE A 52 2.74 4.98 1.35
CA PHE A 52 3.25 3.67 1.80
C PHE A 52 2.99 2.57 0.77
N THR A 53 1.82 2.57 0.12
CA THR A 53 1.56 1.65 -0.99
C THR A 53 2.57 1.83 -2.11
N LEU A 54 2.91 3.07 -2.48
CA LEU A 54 3.91 3.36 -3.50
C LEU A 54 5.30 2.85 -3.10
N ILE A 55 5.73 3.07 -1.85
CA ILE A 55 7.02 2.59 -1.36
C ILE A 55 7.10 1.06 -1.46
N ILE A 56 6.10 0.34 -0.95
CA ILE A 56 6.06 -1.13 -1.01
C ILE A 56 5.98 -1.62 -2.46
N TYR A 57 5.17 -0.97 -3.30
CA TYR A 57 5.09 -1.26 -4.72
C TYR A 57 6.46 -1.12 -5.40
N LEU A 58 7.22 -0.05 -5.12
CA LEU A 58 8.56 0.14 -5.68
C LEU A 58 9.53 -0.94 -5.24
N VAL A 59 9.47 -1.39 -3.98
CA VAL A 59 10.27 -2.52 -3.48
C VAL A 59 9.91 -3.81 -4.24
N VAL A 60 8.62 -4.14 -4.35
CA VAL A 60 8.14 -5.33 -5.09
C VAL A 60 8.52 -5.25 -6.57
N TYR A 61 8.39 -4.08 -7.18
CA TYR A 61 8.77 -3.84 -8.56
C TYR A 61 10.27 -4.04 -8.77
N LEU A 62 11.10 -3.52 -7.87
CA LEU A 62 12.55 -3.68 -7.92
C LEU A 62 12.94 -5.16 -7.82
N LEU A 63 12.42 -5.89 -6.83
CA LEU A 63 12.68 -7.33 -6.66
C LEU A 63 12.30 -8.12 -7.91
N ARG A 64 11.11 -7.87 -8.47
CA ARG A 64 10.66 -8.52 -9.71
C ARG A 64 11.56 -8.20 -10.90
N SER A 65 12.03 -6.95 -10.98
CA SER A 65 12.92 -6.49 -12.05
C SER A 65 14.27 -7.18 -11.97
N VAL A 66 14.84 -7.27 -10.77
CA VAL A 66 16.09 -7.99 -10.50
C VAL A 66 15.96 -9.47 -10.85
N VAL A 67 14.93 -10.16 -10.36
CA VAL A 67 14.70 -11.59 -10.68
C VAL A 67 14.57 -11.81 -12.19
N LYS A 68 13.86 -10.92 -12.90
CA LYS A 68 13.69 -11.00 -14.36
C LYS A 68 15.01 -10.83 -15.13
N MET A 69 15.93 -10.01 -14.63
CA MET A 69 17.25 -9.85 -15.24
C MET A 69 18.03 -11.16 -15.19
N PHE A 70 18.01 -11.86 -14.05
CA PHE A 70 18.69 -13.14 -13.89
C PHE A 70 17.97 -14.31 -14.58
N SER A 71 16.63 -14.27 -14.68
CA SER A 71 15.86 -15.33 -15.34
C SER A 71 15.96 -15.31 -16.87
N LYS A 72 16.37 -14.18 -17.46
CA LYS A 72 16.55 -14.02 -18.92
C LYS A 72 17.95 -14.43 -19.41
N SER A 73 18.84 -14.83 -18.51
CA SER A 73 20.21 -15.24 -18.84
C SER A 73 20.33 -16.76 -19.11
N LYS A 74 19.21 -17.46 -19.28
CA LYS A 74 19.11 -18.81 -19.84
C LYS A 74 18.25 -18.77 -21.09
#